data_AF-A0A1Q3HB32-F1
#
_entry.id   AF-A0A1Q3HB32-F1
#
_cell.length_a   1.000
_cell.length_b   1.000
_cell.length_c   1.000
_cell.angle_alpha   90.00
_cell.angle_beta   90.00
_cell.angle_gamma   90.00
#
_symmetry.space_group_name_H-M   'P 1'
#
loop_
_entity.id
_entity.type
_entity.pdbx_description
1 polymer ?
#
loop_
_entity_poly.entity_id
_entity_poly.type
_entity_poly.pdbx_seq_one_letter_code
_entity_poly.pdbx_strand_id
1 'polypeptide(L)'
;MASKRTQYFTIDEDRSASYTGFVDAAHKWKLPGVHCPACDATWGAGFSYPCVDLSPVSALADFEKARPESIEEYERLCALVRPLLPAGALLEPGTTFGPSIGKAQGRFGQFVMNYSWILMVQREALEKLQAEELQGLKGCRAELRFRQRNSPELFELEILPKGRLHRDCHPPDYQPPCSRCGRSFVPLPDDLLLDAVTLPKDLDLFRLEDFSQVIVCTKRFVDVSKRLRLDGVVFQPLLVK
;
A
#
# COMPACT_ATOMS: atom_id res chain seq x y z
N MET A 1 28.50 21.80 -0.36
CA MET A 1 27.41 21.52 -1.32
C MET A 1 26.13 21.38 -0.52
N ALA A 2 25.15 22.28 -0.69
CA ALA A 2 23.86 22.13 -0.02
C ALA A 2 23.19 20.87 -0.60
N SER A 3 23.04 19.83 0.23
CA SER A 3 22.25 18.66 -0.14
C SER A 3 20.85 19.16 -0.48
N LYS A 4 20.43 19.06 -1.75
CA LYS A 4 19.06 19.41 -2.15
C LYS A 4 18.12 18.54 -1.31
N ARG A 5 17.26 19.17 -0.51
CA ARG A 5 16.17 18.46 0.19
C ARG A 5 15.39 17.65 -0.84
N THR A 6 15.27 16.34 -0.62
CA THR A 6 14.41 15.47 -1.42
C THR A 6 12.98 16.00 -1.36
N GLN A 7 12.35 16.16 -2.52
CA GLN A 7 10.94 16.50 -2.63
C GLN A 7 10.12 15.20 -2.69
N TYR A 8 8.93 15.24 -2.11
CA TYR A 8 8.03 14.10 -2.01
C TYR A 8 6.68 14.43 -2.64
N PHE A 9 5.99 13.41 -3.11
CA PHE A 9 4.72 13.54 -3.82
C PHE A 9 3.77 12.43 -3.36
N THR A 10 2.48 12.72 -3.28
CA THR A 10 1.45 11.67 -3.24
C THR A 10 1.07 11.26 -4.66
N ILE A 11 0.59 10.04 -4.81
CA ILE A 11 0.14 9.46 -6.08
C ILE A 11 -1.37 9.35 -6.07
N ASP A 12 -2.02 9.91 -7.10
CA ASP A 12 -3.48 9.84 -7.29
C ASP A 12 -3.83 9.29 -8.68
N GLU A 13 -5.02 8.73 -8.82
CA GLU A 13 -5.53 8.25 -10.11
C GLU A 13 -5.64 9.43 -11.08
N ASP A 14 -5.13 9.28 -12.31
CA ASP A 14 -5.38 10.28 -13.35
C ASP A 14 -6.79 10.13 -13.93
N ARG A 15 -7.76 10.77 -13.27
CA ARG A 15 -9.16 10.80 -13.72
C ARG A 15 -9.41 11.64 -14.98
N SER A 16 -8.41 12.41 -15.42
CA SER A 16 -8.51 13.14 -16.69
C SER A 16 -8.24 12.23 -17.88
N ALA A 17 -7.45 11.18 -17.68
CA ALA A 17 -7.21 10.16 -18.68
C ALA A 17 -8.48 9.32 -18.89
N SER A 18 -8.86 9.07 -20.15
CA SER A 18 -10.08 8.32 -20.48
C SER A 18 -9.94 6.80 -20.28
N TYR A 19 -9.17 6.36 -19.28
CA TYR A 19 -9.00 4.94 -18.96
C TYR A 19 -10.29 4.37 -18.35
N THR A 20 -10.61 3.14 -18.75
CA THR A 20 -11.83 2.42 -18.30
C THR A 20 -11.48 1.15 -17.52
N GLY A 21 -10.19 0.95 -17.27
CA GLY A 21 -9.63 -0.21 -16.61
C GLY A 21 -10.15 -0.34 -15.19
N PHE A 22 -10.71 -1.50 -14.88
CA PHE A 22 -11.20 -1.83 -13.56
C PHE A 22 -10.73 -3.23 -13.15
N VAL A 23 -10.17 -3.32 -11.94
CA VAL A 23 -9.76 -4.58 -11.31
C VAL A 23 -10.70 -4.88 -10.13
N ASP A 24 -11.37 -6.02 -10.21
CA ASP A 24 -12.15 -6.62 -9.14
C ASP A 24 -11.39 -7.83 -8.62
N ALA A 25 -10.57 -7.62 -7.60
CA ALA A 25 -9.69 -8.63 -7.04
C ALA A 25 -9.55 -8.48 -5.53
N ALA A 26 -9.18 -9.58 -4.89
CA ALA A 26 -8.78 -9.59 -3.50
C ALA A 26 -7.50 -10.41 -3.35
N HIS A 27 -6.70 -10.06 -2.36
CA HIS A 27 -5.56 -10.88 -1.99
C HIS A 27 -5.98 -12.27 -1.53
N LYS A 28 -5.15 -13.24 -1.88
CA LYS A 28 -5.36 -14.67 -1.58
C LYS A 28 -5.52 -14.95 -0.09
N TRP A 29 -4.75 -14.23 0.75
CA TRP A 29 -4.75 -14.41 2.19
C TRP A 29 -4.87 -13.09 2.94
N LYS A 30 -5.32 -13.17 4.19
CA LYS A 30 -5.47 -12.01 5.09
C LYS A 30 -5.43 -12.42 6.55
N LEU A 31 -4.91 -11.55 7.39
CA LEU A 31 -5.16 -11.59 8.83
C LEU A 31 -6.64 -11.26 9.09
N PRO A 32 -7.24 -11.81 10.15
CA PRO A 32 -8.58 -11.42 10.55
C PRO A 32 -8.61 -9.95 10.98
N GLY A 33 -9.81 -9.37 10.96
CA GLY A 33 -10.07 -8.16 11.72
C GLY A 33 -10.09 -8.50 13.22
N VAL A 34 -10.23 -7.48 14.05
CA VAL A 34 -10.32 -7.67 15.51
C VAL A 34 -11.58 -7.03 16.06
N HIS A 35 -12.15 -7.68 17.07
CA HIS A 35 -13.04 -7.01 18.02
C HIS A 35 -12.23 -6.67 19.28
N CYS A 36 -12.03 -5.37 19.54
CA CYS A 36 -11.22 -4.90 20.66
C CYS A 36 -12.11 -4.56 21.87
N PRO A 37 -12.04 -5.31 22.99
CA PRO A 37 -12.85 -5.02 24.17
C PRO A 37 -12.42 -3.73 24.91
N ALA A 38 -11.22 -3.21 24.64
CA ALA A 38 -10.71 -2.01 25.32
C ALA A 38 -11.25 -0.70 24.74
N CYS A 39 -11.54 -0.67 23.44
CA CYS A 39 -12.10 0.51 22.76
C CYS A 39 -13.43 0.20 22.04
N ASP A 40 -13.99 -0.99 22.26
CA ASP A 40 -15.25 -1.51 21.70
C ASP A 40 -15.34 -1.46 20.16
N ALA A 41 -14.19 -1.41 19.48
CA ALA A 41 -14.13 -1.29 18.03
C ALA A 41 -14.00 -2.66 17.37
N THR A 42 -14.82 -2.92 16.36
CA THR A 42 -14.58 -4.00 15.38
C THR A 42 -14.00 -3.39 14.12
N TRP A 43 -12.80 -3.82 13.71
CA TRP A 43 -12.15 -3.24 12.53
C TRP A 43 -11.12 -4.16 11.87
N GLY A 44 -10.84 -3.87 10.60
CA GLY A 44 -9.74 -4.46 9.84
C GLY A 44 -9.57 -3.70 8.52
N ALA A 45 -8.38 -3.14 8.30
CA ALA A 45 -8.03 -2.34 7.11
C ALA A 45 -6.50 -2.12 7.06
N GLY A 46 -5.74 -3.21 7.16
CA GLY A 46 -4.28 -3.17 7.25
C GLY A 46 -3.57 -2.98 5.92
N PHE A 47 -2.25 -3.22 5.95
CA PHE A 47 -1.37 -3.14 4.78
C PHE A 47 -1.51 -4.35 3.84
N SER A 48 -1.01 -4.20 2.61
CA SER A 48 -0.92 -5.29 1.63
C SER A 48 0.53 -5.69 1.38
N TYR A 49 0.82 -6.99 1.44
CA TYR A 49 2.11 -7.57 1.06
C TYR A 49 1.92 -8.59 -0.07
N PRO A 50 1.74 -8.12 -1.32
CA PRO A 50 1.34 -8.98 -2.42
C PRO A 50 2.40 -10.02 -2.78
N CYS A 51 3.68 -9.81 -2.42
CA CYS A 51 4.75 -10.76 -2.71
C CYS A 51 4.96 -11.81 -1.59
N VAL A 52 4.26 -11.71 -0.47
CA VAL A 52 4.41 -12.65 0.65
C VAL A 52 3.60 -13.90 0.38
N ASP A 53 4.29 -15.04 0.28
CA ASP A 53 3.66 -16.35 0.12
C ASP A 53 3.42 -17.02 1.47
N LEU A 54 2.15 -17.29 1.79
CA LEU A 54 1.78 -18.01 3.01
C LEU A 54 1.64 -19.52 2.80
N SER A 55 1.88 -20.06 1.60
CA SER A 55 1.82 -21.50 1.34
C SER A 55 2.61 -22.39 2.33
N PRO A 56 3.72 -21.94 2.96
CA PRO A 56 4.43 -22.72 3.98
C PRO A 56 3.74 -22.78 5.35
N VAL A 57 2.72 -21.97 5.62
CA VAL A 57 2.05 -21.90 6.92
C VAL A 57 1.10 -23.10 7.09
N SER A 58 1.30 -23.89 8.14
CA SER A 58 0.53 -25.12 8.40
C SER A 58 -0.97 -24.90 8.61
N ALA A 59 -1.36 -23.72 9.09
CA ALA A 59 -2.75 -23.33 9.35
C ALA A 59 -3.30 -22.37 8.27
N LEU A 60 -2.99 -22.61 7.00
CA LEU A 60 -3.31 -21.70 5.89
C LEU A 60 -4.79 -21.28 5.82
N ALA A 61 -5.71 -22.19 6.15
CA ALA A 61 -7.15 -21.94 6.15
C ALA A 61 -7.56 -20.79 7.08
N ASP A 62 -6.79 -20.52 8.14
CA ASP A 62 -7.04 -19.40 9.06
C ASP A 62 -6.87 -18.04 8.37
N PHE A 63 -6.27 -17.97 7.18
CA PHE A 63 -5.99 -16.72 6.46
C PHE A 63 -6.88 -16.52 5.23
N GLU A 64 -7.77 -17.44 4.88
CA GLU A 64 -8.53 -17.37 3.62
C GLU A 64 -9.84 -16.58 3.75
N LYS A 65 -10.42 -16.51 4.97
CA LYS A 65 -11.73 -15.90 5.22
C LYS A 65 -11.63 -14.68 6.13
N ALA A 66 -12.24 -13.58 5.67
CA ALA A 66 -12.43 -12.40 6.49
C ALA A 66 -13.37 -12.71 7.66
N ARG A 67 -12.92 -12.41 8.87
CA ARG A 67 -13.69 -12.55 10.12
C ARG A 67 -13.05 -11.67 11.20
N PRO A 68 -13.83 -11.19 12.18
CA PRO A 68 -13.24 -10.64 13.39
C PRO A 68 -12.83 -11.78 14.34
N GLU A 69 -11.69 -11.61 14.99
CA GLU A 69 -11.21 -12.52 16.05
C GLU A 69 -10.92 -11.72 17.34
N SER A 70 -10.61 -12.44 18.43
CA SER A 70 -10.04 -11.80 19.62
C SER A 70 -8.62 -11.27 19.32
N ILE A 71 -8.15 -10.33 20.14
CA ILE A 71 -6.80 -9.76 19.99
C ILE A 71 -5.74 -10.86 20.16
N GLU A 72 -5.95 -11.78 21.10
CA GLU A 72 -5.01 -12.87 21.40
C GLU A 72 -4.88 -13.82 20.22
N GLU A 73 -6.00 -14.16 19.56
CA GLU A 73 -5.98 -15.00 18.37
C GLU A 73 -5.35 -14.28 17.17
N TYR A 74 -5.65 -12.99 17.00
CA TYR A 74 -4.99 -12.16 16.00
C TYR A 74 -3.46 -12.09 16.22
N GLU A 75 -3.00 -11.92 17.46
CA GLU A 75 -1.57 -11.92 17.82
C GLU A 75 -0.91 -13.27 17.54
N ARG A 76 -1.59 -14.38 17.85
CA ARG A 76 -1.12 -15.74 17.51
C ARG A 76 -0.92 -15.91 16.01
N LEU A 77 -1.90 -15.47 15.20
CA LEU A 77 -1.82 -15.55 13.74
C LEU A 77 -0.73 -14.62 13.17
N CYS A 78 -0.54 -13.44 13.76
CA CYS A 78 0.58 -12.55 13.43
C CYS A 78 1.93 -13.23 13.62
N ALA A 79 2.10 -13.98 14.71
CA ALA A 79 3.35 -14.69 15.01
C ALA A 79 3.68 -15.76 13.95
N LEU A 80 2.68 -16.40 13.36
CA LEU A 80 2.87 -17.42 12.31
C LEU A 80 3.40 -16.82 11.00
N VAL A 81 2.95 -15.63 10.63
CA VAL A 81 3.30 -15.01 9.33
C VAL A 81 4.53 -14.12 9.41
N ARG A 82 4.86 -13.59 10.61
CA ARG A 82 5.97 -12.65 10.80
C ARG A 82 7.32 -13.10 10.21
N PRO A 83 7.72 -14.39 10.26
CA PRO A 83 8.97 -14.85 9.64
C PRO A 83 9.02 -14.72 8.11
N LEU A 84 7.86 -14.59 7.45
CA LEU A 84 7.73 -14.53 6.00
C LEU A 84 7.71 -13.08 5.46
N LEU A 85 7.63 -12.08 6.36
CA LEU A 85 7.44 -10.70 5.97
C LEU A 85 8.75 -9.99 5.63
N PRO A 86 8.69 -8.97 4.75
CA PRO A 86 9.83 -8.09 4.53
C PRO A 86 10.20 -7.33 5.81
N ALA A 87 11.46 -6.90 5.89
CA ALA A 87 11.96 -6.12 7.02
C ALA A 87 11.16 -4.82 7.17
N GLY A 88 10.73 -4.53 8.40
CA GLY A 88 9.95 -3.33 8.69
C GLY A 88 8.47 -3.41 8.30
N ALA A 89 7.96 -4.57 7.89
CA ALA A 89 6.53 -4.78 7.71
C ALA A 89 5.76 -4.53 9.01
N LEU A 90 4.64 -3.82 8.89
CA LEU A 90 3.65 -3.66 9.94
C LEU A 90 2.51 -4.66 9.74
N LEU A 91 2.10 -5.31 10.83
CA LEU A 91 0.94 -6.19 10.86
C LEU A 91 -0.18 -5.49 11.62
N GLU A 92 -1.22 -5.12 10.88
CA GLU A 92 -2.46 -4.58 11.40
C GLU A 92 -3.63 -5.55 11.16
N PRO A 93 -4.71 -5.48 11.97
CA PRO A 93 -5.95 -6.20 11.67
C PRO A 93 -6.39 -6.02 10.22
N GLY A 94 -6.67 -7.13 9.54
CA GLY A 94 -7.03 -7.14 8.13
C GLY A 94 -5.88 -7.01 7.12
N THR A 95 -4.61 -7.01 7.55
CA THR A 95 -3.45 -7.05 6.62
C THR A 95 -3.57 -8.21 5.64
N THR A 96 -3.28 -7.98 4.38
CA THR A 96 -3.43 -8.95 3.29
C THR A 96 -2.10 -9.43 2.71
N PHE A 97 -2.09 -10.66 2.18
CA PHE A 97 -0.88 -11.31 1.65
C PHE A 97 -1.14 -12.07 0.35
N GLY A 98 -0.06 -12.24 -0.40
CA GLY A 98 -0.08 -12.97 -1.66
C GLY A 98 -0.73 -12.17 -2.80
N PRO A 99 -0.71 -12.72 -4.02
CA PRO A 99 -1.16 -12.00 -5.19
C PRO A 99 -2.64 -11.65 -5.08
N SER A 100 -3.00 -10.52 -5.69
CA SER A 100 -4.40 -10.18 -5.96
C SER A 100 -4.98 -11.15 -6.99
N ILE A 101 -6.06 -11.84 -6.63
CA ILE A 101 -6.77 -12.82 -7.46
C ILE A 101 -8.14 -12.28 -7.83
N GLY A 102 -8.48 -12.29 -9.11
CA GLY A 102 -9.79 -11.80 -9.52
C GLY A 102 -9.99 -11.61 -11.02
N LYS A 103 -10.76 -10.57 -11.36
CA LYS A 103 -11.15 -10.23 -12.71
C LYS A 103 -10.69 -8.82 -13.06
N ALA A 104 -10.40 -8.59 -14.33
CA ALA A 104 -10.08 -7.28 -14.84
C ALA A 104 -10.73 -7.04 -16.21
N GLN A 105 -11.09 -5.79 -16.48
CA GLN A 105 -11.71 -5.38 -17.74
C GLN A 105 -11.43 -3.91 -18.07
N GLY A 106 -11.60 -3.52 -19.33
CA GLY A 106 -11.42 -2.13 -19.77
C GLY A 106 -9.99 -1.80 -20.19
N ARG A 107 -9.76 -0.54 -20.55
CA ARG A 107 -8.44 -0.06 -20.99
C ARG A 107 -7.67 0.54 -19.82
N PHE A 108 -6.48 0.00 -19.57
CA PHE A 108 -5.59 0.42 -18.49
C PHE A 108 -4.51 1.37 -18.99
N GLY A 109 -4.12 2.33 -18.15
CA GLY A 109 -2.85 3.04 -18.28
C GLY A 109 -1.69 2.15 -17.85
N GLN A 110 -0.48 2.67 -17.90
CA GLN A 110 0.72 1.94 -17.47
C GLN A 110 0.76 1.77 -15.95
N PHE A 111 0.31 2.77 -15.20
CA PHE A 111 -0.11 2.63 -13.82
C PHE A 111 -1.63 2.45 -13.73
N VAL A 112 -2.07 1.70 -12.74
CA VAL A 112 -3.48 1.40 -12.47
C VAL A 112 -3.73 1.56 -10.99
N MET A 113 -4.64 2.48 -10.64
CA MET A 113 -5.01 2.74 -9.27
C MET A 113 -6.53 2.83 -9.13
N ASN A 114 -7.19 1.68 -9.01
CA ASN A 114 -8.64 1.62 -8.81
C ASN A 114 -9.05 1.98 -7.37
N TYR A 115 -8.11 1.85 -6.42
CA TYR A 115 -8.27 2.21 -5.02
C TYR A 115 -6.99 2.93 -4.58
N SER A 116 -7.10 3.98 -3.77
CA SER A 116 -5.94 4.82 -3.38
C SER A 116 -4.83 4.06 -2.65
N TRP A 117 -5.12 2.89 -2.08
CA TRP A 117 -4.17 2.04 -1.35
C TRP A 117 -3.58 0.88 -2.17
N ILE A 118 -3.96 0.71 -3.45
CA ILE A 118 -3.44 -0.34 -4.34
C ILE A 118 -2.91 0.29 -5.63
N LEU A 119 -1.59 0.26 -5.81
CA LEU A 119 -0.94 0.70 -7.03
C LEU A 119 -0.45 -0.51 -7.83
N MET A 120 -1.06 -0.72 -9.00
CA MET A 120 -0.62 -1.71 -9.97
C MET A 120 0.08 -1.04 -11.15
N VAL A 121 0.89 -1.83 -11.85
CA VAL A 121 1.68 -1.39 -13.00
C VAL A 121 1.72 -2.49 -14.06
N GLN A 122 1.71 -2.11 -15.34
CA GLN A 122 1.93 -3.08 -16.42
C GLN A 122 3.36 -3.64 -16.37
N ARG A 123 3.54 -4.92 -16.72
CA ARG A 123 4.85 -5.60 -16.72
C ARG A 123 5.97 -4.75 -17.34
N GLU A 124 5.75 -4.28 -18.56
CA GLU A 124 6.78 -3.57 -19.34
C GLU A 124 7.14 -2.22 -18.70
N ALA A 125 6.20 -1.59 -18.00
CA ALA A 125 6.45 -0.36 -17.26
C ALA A 125 7.23 -0.64 -15.97
N LEU A 126 6.91 -1.73 -15.26
CA LEU A 126 7.67 -2.17 -14.08
C LEU A 126 9.12 -2.48 -14.44
N GLU A 127 9.35 -3.23 -15.52
CA GLU A 127 10.69 -3.59 -15.99
C GLU A 127 11.52 -2.35 -16.32
N LYS A 128 10.91 -1.35 -16.98
CA LYS A 128 11.56 -0.05 -17.24
C LYS A 128 11.87 0.71 -15.96
N LEU A 129 10.96 0.74 -14.99
CA LEU A 129 11.21 1.40 -13.71
C LEU A 129 12.34 0.72 -12.91
N GLN A 130 12.40 -0.61 -12.94
CA GLN A 130 13.45 -1.38 -12.27
C GLN A 130 14.81 -1.18 -12.95
N ALA A 131 14.86 -1.05 -14.28
CA ALA A 131 16.08 -0.72 -15.01
C ALA A 131 16.67 0.67 -14.66
N GLU A 132 15.88 1.54 -14.03
CA GLU A 132 16.30 2.86 -13.55
C GLU A 132 16.78 2.84 -12.09
N GLU A 133 16.90 1.64 -11.51
CA GLU A 133 17.45 1.37 -10.18
C GLU A 133 16.75 2.19 -9.07
N LEU A 134 15.43 2.37 -9.20
CA LEU A 134 14.61 2.96 -8.16
C LEU A 134 14.64 2.08 -6.90
N GLN A 135 14.84 2.71 -5.75
CA GLN A 135 15.07 2.00 -4.50
C GLN A 135 13.77 1.39 -3.95
N GLY A 136 13.85 0.11 -3.55
CA GLY A 136 12.74 -0.60 -2.92
C GLY A 136 11.61 -1.02 -3.87
N LEU A 137 11.77 -0.86 -5.18
CA LEU A 137 10.70 -1.15 -6.13
C LEU A 137 10.55 -2.66 -6.40
N LYS A 138 9.48 -3.24 -5.87
CA LYS A 138 9.12 -4.65 -6.04
C LYS A 138 7.67 -4.77 -6.49
N GLY A 139 7.41 -5.64 -7.46
CA GLY A 139 6.06 -5.95 -7.93
C GLY A 139 5.78 -7.44 -7.86
N CYS A 140 4.55 -7.80 -7.48
CA CYS A 140 4.04 -9.18 -7.56
C CYS A 140 3.01 -9.28 -8.68
N ARG A 141 3.08 -10.35 -9.46
CA ARG A 141 2.11 -10.59 -10.53
C ARG A 141 0.72 -10.83 -9.95
N ALA A 142 -0.27 -10.05 -10.39
CA ALA A 142 -1.66 -10.32 -10.05
C ALA A 142 -2.21 -11.48 -10.88
N GLU A 143 -3.05 -12.32 -10.27
CA GLU A 143 -3.70 -13.46 -10.93
C GLU A 143 -5.08 -13.06 -11.44
N LEU A 144 -5.08 -12.23 -12.49
CA LEU A 144 -6.29 -11.62 -13.05
C LEU A 144 -6.79 -12.37 -14.28
N ARG A 145 -8.09 -12.64 -14.29
CA ARG A 145 -8.81 -13.14 -15.48
C ARG A 145 -9.39 -11.96 -16.24
N PHE A 146 -8.93 -11.77 -17.47
CA PHE A 146 -9.44 -10.71 -18.33
C PHE A 146 -10.53 -11.22 -19.26
N ARG A 147 -11.54 -10.37 -19.51
CA ARG A 147 -12.59 -10.64 -20.50
C ARG A 147 -12.14 -10.42 -21.95
N GLN A 148 -11.12 -9.59 -22.15
CA GLN A 148 -10.66 -9.14 -23.47
C GLN A 148 -9.38 -9.86 -23.93
N ARG A 149 -9.22 -10.00 -25.24
CA ARG A 149 -7.97 -10.53 -25.86
C ARG A 149 -6.84 -9.51 -25.71
N ASN A 150 -5.60 -9.98 -25.66
CA ASN A 150 -4.38 -9.15 -25.55
C ASN A 150 -4.39 -8.22 -24.32
N SER A 151 -4.79 -8.76 -23.17
CA SER A 151 -4.80 -7.98 -21.92
C SER A 151 -3.38 -7.81 -21.36
N PRO A 152 -3.07 -6.65 -20.74
CA PRO A 152 -1.79 -6.44 -20.12
C PRO A 152 -1.61 -7.34 -18.91
N GLU A 153 -0.36 -7.70 -18.61
CA GLU A 153 -0.03 -8.30 -17.33
C GLU A 153 0.14 -7.21 -16.28
N LEU A 154 -0.64 -7.26 -15.21
CA LEU A 154 -0.58 -6.30 -14.12
C LEU A 154 0.20 -6.89 -12.93
N PHE A 155 1.06 -6.06 -12.37
CA PHE A 155 1.82 -6.32 -11.16
C PHE A 155 1.40 -5.33 -10.09
N GLU A 156 1.04 -5.82 -8.91
CA GLU A 156 0.80 -4.99 -7.75
C GLU A 156 2.14 -4.66 -7.07
N LEU A 157 2.38 -3.39 -6.77
CA LEU A 157 3.59 -2.96 -6.10
C LEU A 157 3.52 -3.29 -4.61
N GLU A 158 4.58 -3.92 -4.09
CA GLU A 158 4.76 -4.13 -2.64
C GLU A 158 5.32 -2.84 -2.04
N ILE A 159 4.43 -2.03 -1.49
CA ILE A 159 4.75 -0.69 -0.95
C ILE A 159 4.85 -0.78 0.56
N LEU A 160 6.07 -0.66 1.09
CA LEU A 160 6.34 -0.82 2.52
C LEU A 160 5.84 0.40 3.34
N PRO A 161 5.35 0.17 4.57
CA PRO A 161 4.94 1.23 5.47
C PRO A 161 6.16 1.95 6.06
N LYS A 162 6.36 3.22 5.69
CA LYS A 162 7.42 4.11 6.18
C LYS A 162 6.97 5.56 6.15
N GLY A 163 7.54 6.37 7.05
CA GLY A 163 7.17 7.77 7.17
C GLY A 163 5.82 7.97 7.83
N ARG A 164 5.60 9.19 8.33
CA ARG A 164 4.39 9.60 9.05
C ARG A 164 4.02 11.03 8.67
N LEU A 165 2.76 11.39 8.95
CA LEU A 165 2.39 12.80 8.96
C LEU A 165 3.01 13.49 10.20
N HIS A 166 3.35 14.76 10.05
CA HIS A 166 3.80 15.60 11.14
C HIS A 166 2.62 15.85 12.10
N ARG A 167 2.90 15.93 13.41
CA ARG A 167 1.88 16.16 14.46
C ARG A 167 1.01 17.41 14.27
N ASP A 168 1.43 18.34 13.43
CA ASP A 168 0.64 19.54 13.09
C ASP A 168 -0.59 19.20 12.23
N CYS A 169 -0.61 18.02 11.63
CA CYS A 169 -1.77 17.45 10.96
C CYS A 169 -2.82 16.87 11.92
N HIS A 170 -2.51 16.77 13.22
CA HIS A 170 -3.45 16.22 14.19
C HIS A 170 -4.59 17.22 14.46
N PRO A 171 -5.85 16.73 14.55
CA PRO A 171 -6.96 17.59 14.94
C PRO A 171 -6.80 18.07 16.39
N PRO A 172 -7.45 19.18 16.80
CA PRO A 172 -7.33 19.73 18.15
C PRO A 172 -7.70 18.76 19.27
N ASP A 173 -8.61 17.82 18.99
CA ASP A 173 -9.11 16.79 19.90
C ASP A 173 -8.43 15.42 19.71
N TYR A 174 -7.25 15.41 19.07
CA TYR A 174 -6.49 14.19 18.79
C TYR A 174 -6.41 13.25 19.98
N GLN A 175 -6.87 12.02 19.75
CA GLN A 175 -6.68 10.91 20.66
C GLN A 175 -5.61 9.98 20.08
N PRO A 176 -4.66 9.51 20.91
CA PRO A 176 -3.72 8.50 20.46
C PRO A 176 -4.47 7.22 20.06
N PRO A 177 -3.88 6.40 19.17
CA PRO A 177 -4.47 5.11 18.82
C PRO A 177 -4.68 4.22 20.05
N CYS A 178 -5.69 3.34 19.99
CA CYS A 178 -5.96 2.39 21.07
C CYS A 178 -4.70 1.57 21.40
N SER A 179 -4.29 1.56 22.67
CA SER A 179 -3.08 0.87 23.12
C SER A 179 -3.13 -0.66 23.00
N ARG A 180 -4.33 -1.24 22.82
CA ARG A 180 -4.52 -2.69 22.66
C ARG A 180 -4.57 -3.13 21.20
N CYS A 181 -5.37 -2.47 20.36
CA CYS A 181 -5.53 -2.90 18.97
C CYS A 181 -4.86 -1.98 17.95
N GLY A 182 -4.39 -0.78 18.33
CA GLY A 182 -3.80 0.19 17.42
C GLY A 182 -4.81 1.01 16.62
N ARG A 183 -6.13 0.83 16.82
CA ARG A 183 -7.16 1.60 16.10
C ARG A 183 -6.99 3.10 16.36
N SER A 184 -6.74 3.86 15.30
CA SER A 184 -6.86 5.31 15.26
C SER A 184 -8.20 5.70 14.66
N PHE A 185 -8.90 6.68 15.24
CA PHE A 185 -10.12 7.25 14.65
C PHE A 185 -9.87 8.59 13.94
N VAL A 186 -8.60 8.97 13.82
CA VAL A 186 -8.20 10.23 13.19
C VAL A 186 -8.47 10.13 11.68
N PRO A 187 -9.29 11.03 11.10
CA PRO A 187 -9.50 11.06 9.66
C PRO A 187 -8.24 11.52 8.93
N LEU A 188 -8.12 11.18 7.65
CA LEU A 188 -7.07 11.76 6.82
C LEU A 188 -7.27 13.29 6.74
N PRO A 189 -6.26 14.10 7.05
CA PRO A 189 -6.36 15.55 6.92
C PRO A 189 -6.35 15.96 5.43
N ASP A 190 -7.02 17.07 5.12
CA ASP A 190 -7.06 17.60 3.76
C ASP A 190 -5.67 18.05 3.29
N ASP A 191 -4.92 18.70 4.19
CA ASP A 191 -3.55 19.14 3.95
C ASP A 191 -2.54 18.17 4.57
N LEU A 192 -1.79 17.49 3.71
CA LEU A 192 -0.76 16.53 4.12
C LEU A 192 0.59 17.22 4.35
N LEU A 193 1.11 17.09 5.57
CA LEU A 193 2.44 17.54 5.95
C LEU A 193 3.26 16.35 6.44
N LEU A 194 4.33 16.00 5.73
CA LEU A 194 5.20 14.90 6.09
C LEU A 194 6.16 15.27 7.22
N ASP A 195 6.40 14.34 8.15
CA ASP A 195 7.41 14.48 9.19
C ASP A 195 8.79 14.09 8.67
N ALA A 196 9.67 15.09 8.48
CA ALA A 196 10.99 14.91 7.88
C ALA A 196 11.87 13.86 8.59
N VAL A 197 11.71 13.68 9.90
CA VAL A 197 12.57 12.78 10.67
C VAL A 197 12.21 11.31 10.47
N THR A 198 11.00 11.04 9.97
CA THR A 198 10.47 9.69 9.75
C THR A 198 10.65 9.19 8.32
N LEU A 199 11.05 10.06 7.39
CA LEU A 199 11.10 9.73 5.98
C LEU A 199 12.25 8.76 5.65
N PRO A 200 11.99 7.72 4.84
CA PRO A 200 13.02 6.77 4.45
C PRO A 200 14.05 7.44 3.52
N LYS A 201 15.28 6.92 3.57
CA LYS A 201 16.39 7.36 2.69
C LYS A 201 16.74 6.31 1.62
N ASP A 202 16.10 5.15 1.71
CA ASP A 202 16.38 3.91 1.01
C ASP A 202 15.17 3.40 0.21
N LEU A 203 14.12 4.23 0.07
CA LEU A 203 12.91 3.91 -0.69
C LEU A 203 12.51 5.10 -1.57
N ASP A 204 12.23 4.83 -2.84
CA ASP A 204 11.68 5.81 -3.78
C ASP A 204 10.14 5.82 -3.79
N LEU A 205 9.51 4.77 -3.25
CA LEU A 205 8.07 4.57 -3.15
C LEU A 205 7.75 3.86 -1.83
N PHE A 206 6.85 4.44 -1.03
CA PHE A 206 6.42 3.93 0.27
C PHE A 206 5.00 4.39 0.58
N ARG A 207 4.43 3.94 1.68
CA ARG A 207 3.12 4.41 2.18
C ARG A 207 3.24 4.79 3.64
N LEU A 208 2.44 5.73 4.10
CA LEU A 208 2.54 6.22 5.47
C LEU A 208 2.12 5.15 6.49
N GLU A 209 2.83 5.11 7.62
CA GLU A 209 2.55 4.17 8.72
C GLU A 209 1.24 4.50 9.45
N ASP A 210 0.88 5.78 9.53
CA ASP A 210 -0.30 6.31 10.23
C ASP A 210 -1.52 6.52 9.32
N PHE A 211 -1.32 6.55 8.01
CA PHE A 211 -2.37 6.66 6.99
C PHE A 211 -2.05 5.75 5.79
N SER A 212 -2.39 4.47 5.92
CA SER A 212 -2.02 3.40 4.96
C SER A 212 -2.53 3.61 3.53
N GLN A 213 -3.51 4.50 3.35
CA GLN A 213 -4.05 4.92 2.06
C GLN A 213 -3.22 5.99 1.33
N VAL A 214 -2.22 6.60 1.98
CA VAL A 214 -1.37 7.61 1.37
C VAL A 214 -0.10 6.96 0.85
N ILE A 215 0.02 6.86 -0.47
CA ILE A 215 1.22 6.40 -1.16
C ILE A 215 2.10 7.61 -1.49
N VAL A 216 3.34 7.57 -1.04
CA VAL A 216 4.33 8.64 -1.22
C VAL A 216 5.47 8.16 -2.10
N CYS A 217 5.91 9.01 -3.02
CA CYS A 217 7.10 8.78 -3.83
C CYS A 217 8.05 9.98 -3.81
N THR A 218 9.32 9.72 -4.12
CA THR A 218 10.35 10.76 -4.21
C THR A 218 10.27 11.49 -5.54
N LYS A 219 10.90 12.66 -5.63
CA LYS A 219 11.14 13.36 -6.90
C LYS A 219 11.82 12.48 -7.94
N ARG A 220 12.74 11.59 -7.53
CA ARG A 220 13.43 10.68 -8.44
C ARG A 220 12.43 9.76 -9.14
N PHE A 221 11.49 9.17 -8.37
CA PHE A 221 10.41 8.35 -8.93
C PHE A 221 9.61 9.15 -9.96
N VAL A 222 9.16 10.36 -9.61
CA VAL A 222 8.38 11.23 -10.51
C VAL A 222 9.14 11.56 -11.80
N ASP A 223 10.41 11.95 -11.69
CA ASP A 223 11.23 12.34 -12.83
C ASP A 223 11.47 11.15 -13.77
N VAL A 224 11.67 9.96 -13.21
CA VAL A 224 11.80 8.70 -13.97
C VAL A 224 10.47 8.37 -14.66
N SER A 225 9.34 8.37 -13.95
CA SER A 225 8.02 8.09 -14.54
C SER A 225 7.70 9.05 -15.69
N LYS A 226 7.97 10.35 -15.52
CA LYS A 226 7.76 11.37 -16.57
C LYS A 226 8.68 11.16 -17.77
N ARG A 227 9.97 10.86 -17.55
CA ARG A 227 10.92 10.60 -18.64
C ARG A 227 10.55 9.35 -19.44
N LEU A 228 10.09 8.30 -18.76
CA LEU A 228 9.57 7.08 -19.36
C LEU A 228 8.18 7.25 -19.97
N ARG A 229 7.55 8.42 -19.78
CA ARG A 229 6.20 8.77 -20.23
C ARG A 229 5.13 7.80 -19.73
N LEU A 230 5.28 7.33 -18.49
CA LEU A 230 4.29 6.48 -17.83
C LEU A 230 3.06 7.30 -17.43
N ASP A 231 1.89 6.74 -17.66
CA ASP A 231 0.59 7.39 -17.43
C ASP A 231 -0.32 6.57 -16.50
N GLY A 232 -1.53 7.08 -16.25
CA GLY A 232 -2.55 6.46 -15.40
C GLY A 232 -2.58 6.98 -13.96
N VAL A 233 -1.59 7.78 -13.56
CA VAL A 233 -1.53 8.45 -12.26
C VAL A 233 -1.02 9.89 -12.40
N VAL A 234 -1.38 10.72 -11.43
CA VAL A 234 -0.84 12.06 -11.23
C VAL A 234 -0.03 12.13 -9.94
N PHE A 235 0.92 13.07 -9.89
CA PHE A 235 1.78 13.28 -8.73
C PHE A 235 1.52 14.66 -8.14
N GLN A 236 1.09 14.71 -6.88
CA GLN A 236 0.83 15.97 -6.18
C GLN A 236 1.94 16.24 -5.16
N PRO A 237 2.55 17.43 -5.16
CA PRO A 237 3.65 17.74 -4.25
C PRO A 237 3.20 17.74 -2.79
N LEU A 238 4.03 17.19 -1.91
CA LEU A 238 3.81 17.19 -0.47
C LEU A 238 4.77 18.16 0.24
N LEU A 239 4.26 18.80 1.28
CA LEU A 239 5.08 19.60 2.18
C LEU A 239 5.80 18.69 3.19
N VAL A 240 6.98 19.12 3.63
CA VAL A 240 7.82 18.39 4.58
C VAL A 240 8.26 19.35 5.68
N LYS A 241 8.13 18.94 6.93
CA LYS A 241 8.56 19.73 8.10
C LYS A 241 9.60 18.98 8.91
#